data_AF-A0A9N9GWE1-F1
#
_entry.id   AF-A0A9N9GWE1-F1
#
_cell.length_a   1.000
_cell.length_b   1.000
_cell.length_c   1.000
_cell.angle_alpha   90.00
_cell.angle_beta   90.00
_cell.angle_gamma   90.00
#
_symmetry.space_group_name_H-M   'P 1'
#
loop_
_entity.id
_entity.type
_entity.pdbx_description
1 polymer ?
#
loop_
_entity_poly.entity_id
_entity_poly.type
_entity_poly.pdbx_seq_one_letter_code
_entity_poly.pdbx_strand_id
1 'polypeptide(L)'
;DLPSSASKFTKGDTAALNATFESASNENEVIPDVEVNNFPDEYVLPNIGREVLAHTEFDVRQLEDISKPKVQTFLTKLNDVVVNSKQAVGTDETFTDTFVDDLLRIAKLNRFPLRIRNQPPTKLYIQDVARVISVLDFVIEKKNSENRNIVVVEDKHLQNVGYATDFGEQQIAVEILSCGSENIRSLGEAPRDQTIWAIRVISTYATFYKATITAMYWMELANGLPKEESVKIQRWPAENGLTTGFDLAEPEGRRSVLTALTKIRESLL
;
A
#
# COMPACT_ATOMS: atom_id res chain seq x y z
N ASP A 1 -19.89 4.72 18.64
CA ASP A 1 -19.30 3.38 18.45
C ASP A 1 -18.58 3.33 17.13
N LEU A 2 -17.39 2.72 17.11
CA LEU A 2 -16.63 2.54 15.87
C LEU A 2 -17.31 1.48 14.98
N PRO A 3 -17.25 1.63 13.65
CA PRO A 3 -17.68 0.59 12.72
C PRO A 3 -16.89 -0.71 12.95
N SER A 4 -17.54 -1.86 12.79
CA SER A 4 -16.88 -3.16 12.94
C SER A 4 -16.00 -3.57 11.74
N SER A 5 -16.02 -2.79 10.66
CA SER A 5 -15.34 -3.07 9.38
C SER A 5 -14.59 -1.83 8.90
N ALA A 6 -13.32 -1.99 8.51
CA ALA A 6 -12.47 -0.88 8.05
C ALA A 6 -13.05 -0.11 6.85
N SER A 7 -13.66 -0.81 5.91
CA SER A 7 -14.32 -0.22 4.72
C SER A 7 -15.48 0.75 5.03
N LYS A 8 -15.96 0.79 6.28
CA LYS A 8 -17.04 1.69 6.72
C LYS A 8 -16.53 2.91 7.49
N PHE A 9 -15.21 3.05 7.64
CA PHE A 9 -14.64 4.15 8.42
C PHE A 9 -14.79 5.48 7.73
N THR A 10 -15.13 6.47 8.54
CA THR A 10 -15.24 7.88 8.15
C THR A 10 -14.12 8.69 8.80
N LYS A 11 -14.01 9.96 8.40
CA LYS A 11 -13.09 10.92 9.06
C LYS A 11 -13.31 11.02 10.57
N GLY A 12 -14.57 10.92 11.03
CA GLY A 12 -14.89 10.97 12.46
C GLY A 12 -14.37 9.76 13.22
N ASP A 13 -14.40 8.58 12.61
CA ASP A 13 -13.93 7.34 13.24
C ASP A 13 -12.40 7.32 13.34
N THR A 14 -11.71 7.76 12.30
CA THR A 14 -10.24 7.91 12.31
C THR A 14 -9.80 8.98 13.32
N ALA A 15 -10.54 10.08 13.43
CA ALA A 15 -10.30 11.10 14.46
C ALA A 15 -10.53 10.55 15.88
N ALA A 16 -11.51 9.67 16.08
CA ALA A 16 -11.74 9.01 17.37
C ALA A 16 -10.59 8.05 17.75
N LEU A 17 -9.83 7.55 16.77
CA LEU A 17 -8.59 6.81 16.97
C LEU A 17 -7.35 7.72 17.09
N ASN A 18 -7.54 9.04 17.13
CA ASN A 18 -6.50 10.06 17.17
C ASN A 18 -5.42 9.86 16.09
N ALA A 19 -5.84 9.43 14.91
CA ALA A 19 -4.98 9.22 13.76
C ALA A 19 -5.22 10.30 12.70
N THR A 20 -4.16 10.82 12.10
CA THR A 20 -4.24 11.88 11.09
C THR A 20 -3.28 11.65 9.94
N PHE A 21 -3.72 11.98 8.72
CA PHE A 21 -2.86 12.01 7.54
C PHE A 21 -2.15 13.35 7.42
N GLU A 22 -0.85 13.32 7.13
CA GLU A 22 -0.03 14.50 6.89
C GLU A 22 0.69 14.37 5.54
N SER A 23 0.66 15.43 4.74
CA SER A 23 1.50 15.53 3.55
C SER A 23 2.96 15.59 3.96
N ALA A 24 3.77 14.64 3.50
CA ALA A 24 5.21 14.68 3.74
C ALA A 24 5.85 15.84 2.99
N SER A 25 6.85 16.49 3.61
CA SER A 25 7.56 17.61 2.98
C SER A 25 8.54 17.14 1.90
N ASN A 26 9.00 15.89 1.99
CA ASN A 26 9.93 15.25 1.07
C ASN A 26 9.80 13.72 1.12
N GLU A 27 10.36 13.03 0.12
CA GLU A 27 10.31 11.56 -0.01
C GLU A 27 10.81 10.83 1.24
N ASN A 28 11.91 11.30 1.84
CA ASN A 28 12.63 10.58 2.91
C ASN A 28 11.86 10.55 4.25
N GLU A 29 10.82 11.35 4.39
CA GLU A 29 9.91 11.23 5.54
C GLU A 29 9.13 9.91 5.50
N VAL A 30 8.75 9.45 4.29
CA VAL A 30 7.91 8.26 4.08
C VAL A 30 8.73 7.06 3.62
N ILE A 31 9.57 7.25 2.60
CA ILE A 31 10.41 6.21 2.03
C ILE A 31 11.74 6.19 2.78
N PRO A 32 12.23 5.04 3.24
CA PRO A 32 13.48 4.97 3.97
C PRO A 32 14.67 5.40 3.11
N ASP A 33 15.56 6.22 3.66
CA ASP A 33 16.76 6.69 2.99
C ASP A 33 17.88 5.64 3.07
N VAL A 34 17.80 4.64 2.18
CA VAL A 34 18.74 3.52 2.08
C VAL A 34 19.19 3.33 0.65
N GLU A 35 20.36 2.70 0.47
CA GLU A 35 20.89 2.38 -0.87
C GLU A 35 19.97 1.41 -1.62
N VAL A 36 19.83 1.65 -2.93
CA VAL A 36 18.97 0.84 -3.80
C VAL A 36 19.80 -0.30 -4.39
N ASN A 37 19.72 -1.48 -3.77
CA ASN A 37 20.38 -2.67 -4.29
C ASN A 37 19.47 -3.47 -5.25
N ASN A 38 20.06 -4.06 -6.30
CA ASN A 38 19.37 -4.95 -7.22
C ASN A 38 18.06 -4.39 -7.82
N PHE A 39 18.10 -3.12 -8.22
CA PHE A 39 16.96 -2.42 -8.82
C PHE A 39 16.47 -3.13 -10.11
N PRO A 40 15.14 -3.27 -10.31
CA PRO A 40 14.58 -3.96 -11.47
C PRO A 40 14.49 -3.02 -12.69
N ASP A 41 15.64 -2.59 -13.24
CA ASP A 41 15.73 -1.62 -14.37
C ASP A 41 14.92 -2.01 -15.60
N GLU A 42 14.80 -3.31 -15.89
CA GLU A 42 14.12 -3.84 -17.07
C GLU A 42 12.61 -3.53 -17.13
N TYR A 43 12.01 -3.07 -16.03
CA TYR A 43 10.59 -2.73 -15.95
C TYR A 43 10.32 -1.21 -16.07
N VAL A 44 11.36 -0.37 -16.15
CA VAL A 44 11.19 1.09 -16.31
C VAL A 44 10.72 1.46 -17.71
N LEU A 45 11.26 0.80 -18.74
CA LEU A 45 10.81 0.86 -20.14
C LEU A 45 10.57 2.30 -20.65
N PRO A 46 11.63 3.09 -20.89
CA PRO A 46 11.53 4.54 -21.13
C PRO A 46 10.66 4.95 -22.34
N ASN A 47 10.45 4.04 -23.29
CA ASN A 47 9.68 4.31 -24.52
C ASN A 47 8.22 3.85 -24.44
N ILE A 48 7.78 3.27 -23.32
CA ILE A 48 6.43 2.69 -23.16
C ILE A 48 5.66 3.49 -22.10
N GLY A 49 5.08 4.62 -22.50
CA GLY A 49 4.22 5.45 -21.63
C GLY A 49 2.73 5.08 -21.71
N ARG A 50 1.89 5.86 -21.02
CA ARG A 50 0.44 5.62 -20.96
C ARG A 50 -0.21 5.61 -22.33
N GLU A 51 0.21 6.50 -23.24
CA GLU A 51 -0.35 6.59 -24.59
C GLU A 51 -0.15 5.29 -25.37
N VAL A 52 1.07 4.72 -25.30
CA VAL A 52 1.40 3.43 -25.93
C VAL A 52 0.57 2.31 -25.30
N LEU A 53 0.50 2.28 -23.96
CA LEU A 53 -0.27 1.29 -23.21
C LEU A 53 -1.78 1.42 -23.44
N ALA A 54 -2.30 2.58 -23.78
CA ALA A 54 -3.72 2.79 -23.97
C ALA A 54 -4.19 2.56 -25.42
N HIS A 55 -3.26 2.22 -26.33
CA HIS A 55 -3.56 1.99 -27.73
C HIS A 55 -4.43 0.73 -27.90
N THR A 56 -5.47 0.81 -28.74
CA THR A 56 -6.44 -0.30 -28.93
C THR A 56 -5.82 -1.55 -29.54
N GLU A 57 -4.74 -1.39 -30.30
CA GLU A 57 -3.99 -2.47 -30.93
C GLU A 57 -2.70 -2.83 -30.16
N PHE A 58 -2.57 -2.37 -28.91
CA PHE A 58 -1.39 -2.71 -28.10
C PHE A 58 -1.25 -4.23 -27.98
N ASP A 59 -0.12 -4.74 -28.46
CA ASP A 59 0.27 -6.13 -28.31
C ASP A 59 1.76 -6.19 -27.98
N VAL A 60 2.06 -6.61 -26.75
CA VAL A 60 3.44 -6.68 -26.26
C VAL A 60 4.34 -7.57 -27.12
N ARG A 61 3.77 -8.52 -27.89
CA ARG A 61 4.51 -9.40 -28.80
C ARG A 61 5.06 -8.68 -30.03
N GLN A 62 4.54 -7.49 -30.34
CA GLN A 62 5.00 -6.65 -31.46
C GLN A 62 6.17 -5.73 -31.05
N LEU A 63 6.52 -5.67 -29.77
CA LEU A 63 7.64 -4.87 -29.26
C LEU A 63 8.94 -5.68 -29.36
N GLU A 64 9.66 -5.52 -30.48
CA GLU A 64 10.88 -6.29 -30.79
C GLU A 64 11.96 -6.21 -29.71
N ASP A 65 12.08 -5.06 -29.03
CA ASP A 65 13.05 -4.83 -27.95
C ASP A 65 12.68 -5.49 -26.61
N ILE A 66 11.47 -6.04 -26.48
CA ILE A 66 10.93 -6.61 -25.24
C ILE A 66 10.64 -8.09 -25.43
N SER A 67 11.68 -8.92 -25.26
CA SER A 67 11.60 -10.37 -25.46
C SER A 67 11.51 -11.19 -24.17
N LYS A 68 11.77 -10.59 -23.01
CA LYS A 68 11.74 -11.30 -21.71
C LYS A 68 10.29 -11.57 -21.29
N PRO A 69 9.86 -12.85 -21.13
CA PRO A 69 8.46 -13.17 -20.83
C PRO A 69 7.90 -12.50 -19.57
N LYS A 70 8.74 -12.28 -18.55
CA LYS A 70 8.33 -11.58 -17.31
C LYS A 70 8.02 -10.10 -17.55
N VAL A 71 8.83 -9.42 -18.36
CA VAL A 71 8.59 -8.02 -18.73
C VAL A 71 7.37 -7.90 -19.63
N GLN A 72 7.19 -8.86 -20.55
CA GLN A 72 5.99 -8.93 -21.38
C GLN A 72 4.73 -9.11 -20.52
N THR A 73 4.77 -10.03 -19.55
CA THR A 73 3.67 -10.26 -18.61
C THR A 73 3.32 -8.99 -17.82
N PHE A 74 4.34 -8.30 -17.30
CA PHE A 74 4.15 -7.03 -16.59
C PHE A 74 3.45 -5.99 -17.47
N LEU A 75 3.89 -5.82 -18.72
CA LEU A 75 3.28 -4.88 -19.66
C LEU A 75 1.85 -5.26 -20.05
N THR A 76 1.57 -6.55 -20.25
CA THR A 76 0.20 -7.01 -20.51
C THR A 76 -0.72 -6.66 -19.34
N LYS A 77 -0.32 -6.98 -18.10
CA LYS A 77 -1.11 -6.64 -16.91
C LYS A 77 -1.31 -5.13 -16.76
N LEU A 78 -0.26 -4.33 -17.00
CA LEU A 78 -0.34 -2.88 -16.93
C LEU A 78 -1.27 -2.30 -18.02
N ASN A 79 -1.21 -2.82 -19.25
CA ASN A 79 -2.14 -2.47 -20.32
C ASN A 79 -3.59 -2.80 -19.94
N ASP A 80 -3.84 -3.97 -19.37
CA ASP A 80 -5.18 -4.34 -18.88
C ASP A 80 -5.69 -3.30 -17.87
N VAL A 81 -4.89 -2.90 -16.87
CA VAL A 81 -5.29 -1.86 -15.91
C VAL A 81 -5.57 -0.52 -16.60
N VAL A 82 -4.71 -0.10 -17.53
CA VAL A 82 -4.87 1.17 -18.27
C VAL A 82 -6.14 1.19 -19.11
N VAL A 83 -6.45 0.11 -19.84
CA VAL A 83 -7.64 0.01 -20.69
C VAL A 83 -8.91 -0.05 -19.85
N ASN A 84 -8.88 -0.83 -18.76
CA ASN A 84 -10.02 -1.01 -17.86
C ASN A 84 -10.33 0.25 -17.04
N SER A 85 -9.34 1.08 -16.72
CA SER A 85 -9.54 2.36 -16.02
C SER A 85 -10.50 3.32 -16.74
N LYS A 86 -10.65 3.17 -18.08
CA LYS A 86 -11.51 4.00 -18.93
C LYS A 86 -12.96 3.51 -19.01
N GLN A 87 -13.26 2.27 -18.63
CA GLN A 87 -14.60 1.71 -18.78
C GLN A 87 -15.49 2.09 -17.58
N ALA A 88 -16.58 2.79 -17.86
CA ALA A 88 -17.58 3.17 -16.88
C ALA A 88 -18.45 1.95 -16.54
N VAL A 89 -18.42 1.52 -15.28
CA VAL A 89 -19.30 0.51 -14.67
C VAL A 89 -18.90 -0.96 -14.92
N GLY A 90 -18.54 -1.64 -13.82
CA GLY A 90 -18.47 -3.10 -13.73
C GLY A 90 -17.08 -3.72 -13.91
N THR A 91 -16.02 -2.92 -13.97
CA THR A 91 -14.65 -3.40 -14.16
C THR A 91 -14.10 -4.13 -12.94
N ASP A 92 -13.40 -5.22 -13.22
CA ASP A 92 -12.96 -6.21 -12.27
C ASP A 92 -11.73 -5.69 -11.48
N GLU A 93 -11.88 -5.52 -10.16
CA GLU A 93 -10.80 -5.17 -9.23
C GLU A 93 -9.62 -6.16 -9.37
N THR A 94 -9.89 -7.38 -9.85
CA THR A 94 -8.89 -8.43 -10.08
C THR A 94 -7.74 -8.04 -11.01
N PHE A 95 -7.93 -7.12 -11.95
CA PHE A 95 -6.84 -6.65 -12.81
C PHE A 95 -5.81 -5.85 -12.02
N THR A 96 -6.30 -4.98 -11.12
CA THR A 96 -5.42 -4.16 -10.27
C THR A 96 -4.74 -5.06 -9.25
N ASP A 97 -5.48 -5.95 -8.58
CA ASP A 97 -4.94 -6.97 -7.67
C ASP A 97 -3.79 -7.78 -8.31
N THR A 98 -4.05 -8.33 -9.51
CA THR A 98 -3.10 -9.20 -10.22
C THR A 98 -1.86 -8.45 -10.68
N PHE A 99 -2.01 -7.17 -11.02
CA PHE A 99 -0.91 -6.28 -11.38
C PHE A 99 -0.07 -5.91 -10.15
N VAL A 100 -0.73 -5.57 -9.04
CA VAL A 100 -0.08 -5.20 -7.78
C VAL A 100 0.69 -6.38 -7.18
N ASP A 101 0.12 -7.60 -7.15
CA ASP A 101 0.85 -8.81 -6.73
C ASP A 101 2.13 -9.03 -7.56
N ASP A 102 2.04 -8.82 -8.89
CA ASP A 102 3.20 -8.93 -9.78
C ASP A 102 4.27 -7.88 -9.46
N LEU A 103 3.85 -6.62 -9.26
CA LEU A 103 4.72 -5.51 -8.90
C LEU A 103 5.49 -5.78 -7.60
N LEU A 104 4.80 -6.27 -6.56
CA LEU A 104 5.43 -6.64 -5.29
C LEU A 104 6.46 -7.76 -5.46
N ARG A 105 6.19 -8.73 -6.34
CA ARG A 105 7.12 -9.82 -6.66
C ARG A 105 8.32 -9.35 -7.48
N ILE A 106 8.12 -8.41 -8.42
CA ILE A 106 9.19 -7.74 -9.18
C ILE A 106 10.12 -7.00 -8.21
N ALA A 107 9.55 -6.28 -7.25
CA ALA A 107 10.28 -5.62 -6.16
C ALA A 107 10.91 -6.61 -5.16
N LYS A 108 10.71 -7.92 -5.32
CA LYS A 108 11.26 -9.00 -4.48
C LYS A 108 10.75 -9.01 -3.03
N LEU A 109 9.56 -8.46 -2.78
CA LEU A 109 8.91 -8.48 -1.47
C LEU A 109 8.29 -9.86 -1.12
N ASN A 110 8.28 -10.80 -2.07
CA ASN A 110 7.92 -12.20 -1.85
C ASN A 110 9.14 -13.14 -1.96
N ARG A 111 10.24 -12.79 -1.29
CA ARG A 111 11.45 -13.62 -1.24
C ARG A 111 11.96 -13.70 0.18
N PHE A 112 12.36 -14.90 0.61
CA PHE A 112 12.89 -15.13 1.95
C PHE A 112 13.96 -14.09 2.33
N PRO A 113 13.89 -13.48 3.53
CA PRO A 113 12.97 -13.78 4.65
C PRO A 113 11.58 -13.14 4.57
N LEU A 114 11.28 -12.38 3.51
CA LEU A 114 9.98 -11.75 3.28
C LEU A 114 8.99 -12.71 2.60
N ARG A 115 7.70 -12.53 2.86
CA ARG A 115 6.61 -13.21 2.17
C ARG A 115 5.39 -12.29 2.01
N ILE A 116 4.65 -12.49 0.93
CA ILE A 116 3.31 -11.91 0.76
C ILE A 116 2.27 -12.83 1.42
N ARG A 117 1.34 -12.26 2.17
CA ARG A 117 0.07 -12.88 2.52
C ARG A 117 -1.06 -12.11 1.85
N ASN A 118 -1.88 -12.82 1.07
CA ASN A 118 -3.04 -12.25 0.39
C ASN A 118 -4.26 -12.32 1.31
N GLN A 119 -5.05 -11.25 1.36
CA GLN A 119 -6.32 -11.20 2.08
C GLN A 119 -6.27 -11.64 3.56
N PRO A 120 -5.19 -11.32 4.34
CA PRO A 120 -5.17 -11.71 5.74
C PRO A 120 -6.17 -10.85 6.53
N PRO A 121 -7.03 -11.46 7.36
CA PRO A 121 -7.80 -10.69 8.32
C PRO A 121 -6.87 -10.16 9.41
N THR A 122 -7.04 -8.88 9.75
CA THR A 122 -6.41 -8.22 10.89
C THR A 122 -7.48 -7.59 11.77
N LYS A 123 -7.13 -7.34 13.03
CA LYS A 123 -8.09 -6.82 14.00
C LYS A 123 -7.48 -5.70 14.81
N LEU A 124 -8.25 -4.63 14.98
CA LEU A 124 -7.94 -3.60 15.97
C LEU A 124 -8.63 -3.96 17.28
N TYR A 125 -7.82 -4.13 18.33
CA TYR A 125 -8.32 -4.39 19.67
C TYR A 125 -8.33 -3.11 20.50
N ILE A 126 -9.45 -2.88 21.18
CA ILE A 126 -9.63 -1.77 22.13
C ILE A 126 -10.20 -2.37 23.41
N GLN A 127 -9.51 -2.13 24.54
CA GLN A 127 -9.80 -2.79 25.81
C GLN A 127 -9.82 -4.32 25.69
N ASP A 128 -8.83 -4.87 24.98
CA ASP A 128 -8.67 -6.31 24.68
C ASP A 128 -9.84 -6.97 23.93
N VAL A 129 -10.79 -6.19 23.45
CA VAL A 129 -11.88 -6.67 22.59
C VAL A 129 -11.58 -6.30 21.15
N ALA A 130 -11.65 -7.27 20.24
CA ALA A 130 -11.59 -7.00 18.81
C ALA A 130 -12.78 -6.12 18.40
N ARG A 131 -12.53 -4.84 18.14
CA ARG A 131 -13.57 -3.86 17.79
C ARG A 131 -13.76 -3.70 16.30
N VAL A 132 -12.66 -3.83 15.55
CA VAL A 132 -12.66 -3.66 14.11
C VAL A 132 -11.97 -4.85 13.48
N ILE A 133 -12.52 -5.34 12.38
CA ILE A 133 -11.88 -6.32 11.52
C ILE A 133 -11.56 -5.61 10.21
N SER A 134 -10.33 -5.77 9.73
CA SER A 134 -9.96 -5.44 8.36
C SER A 134 -9.50 -6.67 7.60
N VAL A 135 -9.76 -6.69 6.30
CA VAL A 135 -9.22 -7.70 5.37
C VAL A 135 -8.42 -6.91 4.35
N LEU A 136 -7.10 -7.00 4.46
CA LEU A 136 -6.17 -6.25 3.60
C LEU A 136 -5.93 -7.01 2.31
N ASP A 137 -5.74 -6.33 1.19
CA ASP A 137 -5.48 -7.02 -0.08
C ASP A 137 -4.15 -7.80 -0.02
N PHE A 138 -3.08 -7.14 0.43
CA PHE A 138 -1.79 -7.78 0.67
C PHE A 138 -1.08 -7.27 1.93
N VAL A 139 -0.38 -8.19 2.61
CA VAL A 139 0.55 -7.88 3.70
C VAL A 139 1.91 -8.48 3.42
N ILE A 140 2.96 -7.66 3.52
CA ILE A 140 4.34 -8.14 3.52
C ILE A 140 4.77 -8.47 4.95
N GLU A 141 5.19 -9.72 5.16
CA GLU A 141 5.68 -10.18 6.43
C GLU A 141 7.15 -10.59 6.37
N LYS A 142 7.92 -10.28 7.42
CA LYS A 142 9.28 -10.81 7.62
C LYS A 142 9.26 -11.96 8.62
N LYS A 143 9.76 -13.12 8.21
CA LYS A 143 9.87 -14.29 9.10
C LYS A 143 10.83 -13.99 10.26
N ASN A 144 10.46 -14.43 11.47
CA ASN A 144 11.22 -14.25 12.71
C ASN A 144 11.58 -12.80 13.02
N SER A 145 10.83 -11.86 12.46
CA SER A 145 10.93 -10.45 12.81
C SER A 145 10.14 -10.17 14.06
N GLU A 146 10.69 -9.28 14.85
CA GLU A 146 10.03 -8.57 15.91
C GLU A 146 8.73 -7.88 15.42
N ASN A 147 8.72 -7.30 14.21
CA ASN A 147 7.50 -6.78 13.59
C ASN A 147 7.08 -7.71 12.43
N ARG A 148 5.93 -8.41 12.57
CA ARG A 148 5.51 -9.44 11.60
C ARG A 148 4.90 -8.85 10.34
N ASN A 149 4.02 -7.85 10.44
CA ASN A 149 3.38 -7.16 9.32
C ASN A 149 4.04 -5.79 9.13
N ILE A 150 4.52 -5.49 7.92
CA ILE A 150 5.37 -4.30 7.72
C ILE A 150 4.91 -3.42 6.56
N VAL A 151 4.23 -3.99 5.56
CA VAL A 151 3.65 -3.22 4.44
C VAL A 151 2.20 -3.64 4.25
N VAL A 152 1.30 -2.66 4.29
CA VAL A 152 -0.12 -2.76 3.92
C VAL A 152 -0.27 -2.36 2.46
N VAL A 153 -0.94 -3.16 1.65
CA VAL A 153 -1.24 -2.80 0.27
C VAL A 153 -2.74 -2.82 0.08
N GLU A 154 -3.26 -1.67 -0.33
CA GLU A 154 -4.67 -1.48 -0.66
C GLU A 154 -4.76 -1.03 -2.11
N ASP A 155 -5.46 -1.79 -2.93
CA ASP A 155 -5.83 -1.31 -4.24
C ASP A 155 -7.31 -0.99 -4.32
N LYS A 156 -7.61 -0.04 -5.21
CA LYS A 156 -8.95 0.50 -5.37
C LYS A 156 -9.19 0.80 -6.84
N HIS A 157 -10.39 0.47 -7.30
CA HIS A 157 -10.85 0.95 -8.59
C HIS A 157 -11.22 2.44 -8.52
N LEU A 158 -10.96 3.21 -9.60
CA LEU A 158 -11.22 4.67 -9.67
C LEU A 158 -12.68 5.05 -9.35
N GLN A 159 -13.63 4.14 -9.56
CA GLN A 159 -15.06 4.36 -9.31
C GLN A 159 -15.48 4.09 -7.86
N ASN A 160 -14.66 3.40 -7.06
CA ASN A 160 -14.99 2.98 -5.71
C ASN A 160 -14.53 3.99 -4.64
N VAL A 161 -13.70 4.95 -5.03
CA VAL A 161 -13.12 5.95 -4.13
C VAL A 161 -13.35 7.37 -4.67
N GLY A 162 -13.48 8.33 -3.76
CA GLY A 162 -13.70 9.72 -4.13
C GLY A 162 -13.58 10.65 -2.93
N TYR A 163 -13.92 11.93 -3.13
CA TYR A 163 -13.78 12.95 -2.09
C TYR A 163 -14.51 12.58 -0.79
N ALA A 164 -15.70 11.97 -0.89
CA ALA A 164 -16.52 11.57 0.25
C ALA A 164 -15.85 10.49 1.13
N THR A 165 -15.02 9.61 0.53
CA THR A 165 -14.27 8.56 1.24
C THR A 165 -12.83 8.97 1.52
N ASP A 166 -12.48 10.24 1.28
CA ASP A 166 -11.11 10.74 1.35
C ASP A 166 -10.15 9.92 0.48
N PHE A 167 -10.66 9.47 -0.67
CA PHE A 167 -9.96 8.59 -1.61
C PHE A 167 -9.46 7.27 -0.96
N GLY A 168 -10.16 6.77 0.06
CA GLY A 168 -9.86 5.51 0.74
C GLY A 168 -8.90 5.61 1.93
N GLU A 169 -8.40 6.80 2.28
CA GLU A 169 -7.43 6.95 3.37
C GLU A 169 -7.98 6.57 4.74
N GLN A 170 -9.28 6.75 4.96
CA GLN A 170 -9.91 6.40 6.25
C GLN A 170 -9.84 4.89 6.51
N GLN A 171 -9.97 4.08 5.46
CA GLN A 171 -9.80 2.64 5.53
C GLN A 171 -8.32 2.27 5.78
N ILE A 172 -7.38 2.89 5.04
CA ILE A 172 -5.92 2.66 5.18
C ILE A 172 -5.43 2.93 6.60
N ALA A 173 -5.90 4.01 7.24
CA ALA A 173 -5.51 4.32 8.61
C ALA A 173 -5.81 3.17 9.56
N VAL A 174 -7.00 2.59 9.44
CA VAL A 174 -7.45 1.51 10.32
C VAL A 174 -6.76 0.19 10.00
N GLU A 175 -6.42 -0.05 8.73
CA GLU A 175 -5.65 -1.23 8.33
C GLU A 175 -4.23 -1.18 8.87
N ILE A 176 -3.56 -0.01 8.80
CA ILE A 176 -2.28 0.22 9.45
C ILE A 176 -2.38 -0.08 10.95
N LEU A 177 -3.39 0.49 11.64
CA LEU A 177 -3.59 0.27 13.07
C LEU A 177 -3.93 -1.18 13.42
N SER A 178 -4.75 -1.85 12.61
CA SER A 178 -5.12 -3.27 12.79
C SER A 178 -3.91 -4.19 12.58
N CYS A 179 -3.08 -3.91 11.58
CA CYS A 179 -1.80 -4.60 11.38
C CYS A 179 -0.87 -4.44 12.59
N GLY A 180 -0.72 -3.21 13.10
CA GLY A 180 0.09 -2.94 14.28
C GLY A 180 -0.46 -3.60 15.55
N SER A 181 -1.78 -3.63 15.70
CA SER A 181 -2.44 -4.29 16.84
C SER A 181 -2.20 -5.81 16.83
N GLU A 182 -2.33 -6.46 15.67
CA GLU A 182 -2.01 -7.88 15.50
C GLU A 182 -0.52 -8.17 15.74
N ASN A 183 0.39 -7.29 15.31
CA ASN A 183 1.82 -7.43 15.57
C ASN A 183 2.11 -7.52 17.07
N ILE A 184 1.61 -6.58 17.88
CA ILE A 184 1.80 -6.58 19.35
C ILE A 184 1.31 -7.90 19.96
N ARG A 185 0.11 -8.35 19.58
CA ARG A 185 -0.49 -9.56 20.15
C ARG A 185 0.22 -10.83 19.73
N SER A 186 0.74 -10.88 18.51
CA SER A 186 1.43 -12.06 17.98
C SER A 186 2.76 -12.38 18.69
N LEU A 187 3.33 -11.38 19.39
CA LEU A 187 4.58 -11.49 20.14
C LEU A 187 4.36 -11.91 21.58
N GLY A 188 3.20 -11.57 22.17
CA GLY A 188 2.91 -11.84 23.59
C GLY A 188 3.77 -11.01 24.56
N GLU A 189 4.41 -9.96 24.06
CA GLU A 189 5.31 -9.08 24.81
C GLU A 189 4.66 -7.72 25.13
N ALA A 190 5.36 -6.89 25.91
CA ALA A 190 4.94 -5.52 26.16
C ALA A 190 4.81 -4.74 24.84
N PRO A 191 3.87 -3.76 24.75
CA PRO A 191 3.76 -2.92 23.58
C PRO A 191 5.09 -2.20 23.27
N ARG A 192 5.35 -2.02 21.98
CA ARG A 192 6.57 -1.38 21.47
C ARG A 192 6.25 -0.41 20.35
N ASP A 193 7.21 0.45 20.05
CA ASP A 193 7.13 1.31 18.88
C ASP A 193 7.14 0.47 17.60
N GLN A 194 6.31 0.86 16.65
CA GLN A 194 6.19 0.18 15.37
C GLN A 194 6.22 1.18 14.22
N THR A 195 6.98 0.86 13.19
CA THR A 195 6.89 1.54 11.89
C THR A 195 6.16 0.63 10.93
N ILE A 196 5.08 1.14 10.34
CA ILE A 196 4.30 0.43 9.33
C ILE A 196 4.29 1.29 8.08
N TRP A 197 4.67 0.69 6.95
CA TRP A 197 4.49 1.30 5.64
C TRP A 197 3.17 0.84 5.04
N ALA A 198 2.60 1.66 4.18
CA ALA A 198 1.51 1.24 3.32
C ALA A 198 1.69 1.77 1.89
N ILE A 199 1.05 1.11 0.95
CA ILE A 199 0.95 1.54 -0.44
C ILE A 199 -0.53 1.45 -0.82
N ARG A 200 -1.06 2.55 -1.36
CA ARG A 200 -2.35 2.59 -2.01
C ARG A 200 -2.14 2.61 -3.52
N VAL A 201 -2.82 1.73 -4.25
CA VAL A 201 -2.82 1.74 -5.72
C VAL A 201 -4.23 2.01 -6.23
N ILE A 202 -4.47 3.19 -6.80
CA ILE A 202 -5.73 3.50 -7.47
C ILE A 202 -5.51 3.37 -8.97
N SER A 203 -6.05 2.31 -9.58
CA SER A 203 -5.74 1.96 -10.98
C SER A 203 -4.21 1.82 -11.19
N THR A 204 -3.54 2.78 -11.82
CA THR A 204 -2.07 2.78 -12.00
C THR A 204 -1.34 3.76 -11.08
N TYR A 205 -2.05 4.53 -10.25
CA TYR A 205 -1.47 5.56 -9.41
C TYR A 205 -1.12 5.02 -8.03
N ALA A 206 0.17 5.00 -7.70
CA ALA A 206 0.67 4.52 -6.42
C ALA A 206 0.98 5.67 -5.45
N THR A 207 0.49 5.57 -4.22
CA THR A 207 0.79 6.47 -3.11
C THR A 207 1.36 5.67 -1.94
N PHE A 208 2.41 6.16 -1.30
CA PHE A 208 3.05 5.54 -0.16
C PHE A 208 2.69 6.25 1.14
N TYR A 209 2.65 5.47 2.21
CA TYR A 209 2.38 5.93 3.55
C TYR A 209 3.38 5.35 4.53
N LYS A 210 3.61 6.07 5.63
CA LYS A 210 4.39 5.61 6.77
C LYS A 210 3.75 6.11 8.05
N ALA A 211 3.55 5.20 8.99
CA ALA A 211 3.12 5.51 10.34
C ALA A 211 4.15 4.99 11.34
N THR A 212 4.57 5.87 12.26
CA THR A 212 5.30 5.46 13.46
C THR A 212 4.32 5.51 14.63
N ILE A 213 4.03 4.36 15.22
CA ILE A 213 3.04 4.19 16.28
C ILE A 213 3.77 3.84 17.57
N THR A 214 3.62 4.66 18.60
CA THR A 214 4.34 4.52 19.86
C THR A 214 3.80 3.35 20.69
N ALA A 215 4.65 2.79 21.55
CA ALA A 215 4.25 1.84 22.59
C ALA A 215 3.11 2.41 23.46
N MET A 216 3.19 3.72 23.78
CA MET A 216 2.22 4.43 24.59
C MET A 216 0.84 4.48 23.93
N TYR A 217 0.76 4.68 22.62
CA TYR A 217 -0.51 4.64 21.88
C TYR A 217 -1.22 3.28 22.04
N TRP A 218 -0.47 2.18 21.94
CA TRP A 218 -1.01 0.84 22.16
C TRP A 218 -1.47 0.62 23.61
N MET A 219 -0.77 1.21 24.58
CA MET A 219 -1.17 1.18 26.00
C MET A 219 -2.45 1.97 26.26
N GLU A 220 -2.66 3.10 25.58
CA GLU A 220 -3.95 3.81 25.64
C GLU A 220 -5.07 2.95 25.07
N LEU A 221 -4.85 2.29 23.92
CA LEU A 221 -5.82 1.39 23.29
C LEU A 221 -6.23 0.21 24.19
N ALA A 222 -5.33 -0.29 25.03
CA ALA A 222 -5.65 -1.30 26.04
C ALA A 222 -6.62 -0.78 27.11
N ASN A 223 -6.72 0.54 27.31
CA ASN A 223 -7.59 1.18 28.30
C ASN A 223 -8.83 1.86 27.69
N GLY A 224 -8.86 2.11 26.38
CA GLY A 224 -9.97 2.79 25.71
C GLY A 224 -9.54 3.43 24.38
N LEU A 225 -10.31 4.40 23.89
CA LEU A 225 -9.84 5.22 22.77
C LEU A 225 -8.68 6.13 23.21
N PRO A 226 -7.70 6.39 22.33
CA PRO A 226 -6.55 7.24 22.64
C PRO A 226 -6.99 8.68 22.88
N LYS A 227 -6.27 9.37 23.77
CA LYS A 227 -6.58 10.76 24.16
C LYS A 227 -5.35 11.65 24.14
N GLU A 228 -4.21 11.13 24.59
CA GLU A 228 -2.95 11.88 24.63
C GLU A 228 -2.07 11.51 23.44
N GLU A 229 -1.95 10.22 23.15
CA GLU A 229 -1.12 9.73 22.05
C GLU A 229 -1.87 9.82 20.72
N SER A 230 -1.14 10.14 19.66
CA SER A 230 -1.68 10.26 18.31
C SER A 230 -0.81 9.53 17.30
N VAL A 231 -1.43 9.10 16.20
CA VAL A 231 -0.71 8.46 15.09
C VAL A 231 -0.72 9.39 13.89
N LYS A 232 0.47 9.82 13.50
CA LYS A 232 0.68 10.59 12.27
C LYS A 232 1.02 9.62 11.14
N ILE A 233 0.21 9.66 10.09
CA ILE A 233 0.40 8.87 8.88
C ILE A 233 0.90 9.80 7.78
N GLN A 234 2.19 9.76 7.51
CA GLN A 234 2.82 10.59 6.48
C GLN A 234 2.54 9.99 5.11
N ARG A 235 2.24 10.84 4.12
CA ARG A 235 1.92 10.45 2.73
C ARG A 235 2.92 11.02 1.73
N TRP A 236 3.31 10.19 0.76
CA TRP A 236 4.10 10.59 -0.40
C TRP A 236 3.63 9.90 -1.71
N PRO A 237 3.40 10.61 -2.82
CA PRO A 237 3.44 12.07 -2.99
C PRO A 237 2.48 12.82 -2.08
N ALA A 238 2.76 14.09 -1.81
CA ALA A 238 2.08 14.88 -0.78
C ALA A 238 0.55 15.02 -0.95
N GLU A 239 0.07 15.07 -2.19
CA GLU A 239 -1.34 15.32 -2.50
C GLU A 239 -2.20 14.05 -2.43
N ASN A 240 -3.41 14.17 -1.88
CA ASN A 240 -4.41 13.10 -1.92
C ASN A 240 -5.39 13.31 -3.08
N GLY A 241 -5.64 12.28 -3.87
CA GLY A 241 -6.55 12.32 -4.99
C GLY A 241 -6.50 11.03 -5.80
N LEU A 242 -7.36 10.95 -6.82
CA LEU A 242 -7.46 9.77 -7.70
C LEU A 242 -6.22 9.56 -8.57
N THR A 243 -5.55 10.64 -8.95
CA THR A 243 -4.44 10.65 -9.92
C THR A 243 -3.21 11.40 -9.40
N THR A 244 -3.11 11.60 -8.09
CA THR A 244 -2.02 12.37 -7.46
C THR A 244 -0.81 11.51 -7.08
N GLY A 245 -0.94 10.18 -7.19
CA GLY A 245 0.15 9.23 -6.99
C GLY A 245 1.11 9.15 -8.17
N PHE A 246 2.16 8.34 -8.02
CA PHE A 246 3.06 8.02 -9.11
C PHE A 246 2.37 7.11 -10.12
N ASP A 247 2.32 7.54 -11.38
CA ASP A 247 1.64 6.79 -12.44
C ASP A 247 2.51 5.66 -12.99
N LEU A 248 2.18 4.42 -12.67
CA LEU A 248 2.84 3.22 -13.19
C LEU A 248 2.67 3.04 -14.71
N ALA A 249 1.74 3.75 -15.35
CA ALA A 249 1.66 3.79 -16.81
C ALA A 249 2.77 4.64 -17.44
N GLU A 250 3.42 5.51 -16.65
CA GLU A 250 4.53 6.34 -17.12
C GLU A 250 5.90 5.77 -16.68
N PRO A 251 6.95 5.88 -17.51
CA PRO A 251 8.27 5.35 -17.17
C PRO A 251 8.84 5.92 -15.86
N GLU A 252 8.71 7.23 -15.66
CA GLU A 252 9.21 7.88 -14.43
C GLU A 252 8.40 7.46 -13.20
N GLY A 253 7.08 7.29 -13.33
CA GLY A 253 6.26 6.75 -12.24
C GLY A 253 6.63 5.32 -11.90
N ARG A 254 6.90 4.45 -12.89
CA ARG A 254 7.47 3.10 -12.66
C ARG A 254 8.79 3.16 -11.93
N ARG A 255 9.70 4.04 -12.35
CA ARG A 255 10.99 4.24 -11.68
C ARG A 255 10.80 4.64 -10.22
N SER A 256 9.96 5.63 -9.93
CA SER A 256 9.69 6.09 -8.57
C SER A 256 9.11 4.97 -7.69
N VAL A 257 8.11 4.24 -8.17
CA VAL A 257 7.47 3.14 -7.41
C VAL A 257 8.43 1.99 -7.16
N LEU A 258 9.16 1.53 -8.19
CA LEU A 258 10.14 0.45 -8.03
C LEU A 258 11.30 0.85 -7.10
N THR A 259 11.68 2.13 -7.11
CA THR A 259 12.70 2.68 -6.21
C THR A 259 12.21 2.65 -4.77
N ALA A 260 11.00 3.18 -4.52
CA ALA A 260 10.37 3.20 -3.21
C ALA A 260 10.19 1.78 -2.63
N LEU A 261 9.63 0.85 -3.41
CA LEU A 261 9.46 -0.54 -2.99
C LEU A 261 10.80 -1.23 -2.71
N THR A 262 11.84 -0.91 -3.51
CA THR A 262 13.19 -1.44 -3.28
C THR A 262 13.79 -0.88 -1.98
N LYS A 263 13.71 0.43 -1.75
CA LYS A 263 14.19 1.04 -0.50
C LYS A 263 13.45 0.48 0.73
N ILE A 264 12.12 0.35 0.64
CA ILE A 264 11.33 -0.30 1.69
C ILE A 264 11.86 -1.71 1.91
N ARG A 265 11.97 -2.55 0.87
CA ARG A 265 12.54 -3.90 0.98
C ARG A 265 13.89 -3.90 1.70
N GLU A 266 14.84 -3.06 1.28
CA GLU A 266 16.18 -3.01 1.89
C GLU A 266 16.12 -2.60 3.37
N SER A 267 15.24 -1.68 3.75
CA SER A 267 15.03 -1.33 5.16
C SER A 267 14.45 -2.47 6.00
N LEU A 268 13.81 -3.45 5.34
CA LEU A 268 13.23 -4.63 6.00
C LEU A 268 14.22 -5.76 6.12
N LEU A 269 15.29 -5.83 5.33
CA LEU A 269 16.21 -6.96 5.30
C LEU A 269 17.27 -6.85 6.40
#